data_AF-A0A523ECI8-F1
#
_entry.id   AF-A0A523ECI8-F1
#
_cell.length_a   1.000
_cell.length_b   1.000
_cell.length_c   1.000
_cell.angle_alpha   90.00
_cell.angle_beta   90.00
_cell.angle_gamma   90.00
#
_symmetry.space_group_name_H-M   'P 1'
#
loop_
_entity.id
_entity.type
_entity.pdbx_description
1 polymer ?
#
loop_
_entity_poly.entity_id
_entity_poly.type
_entity_poly.pdbx_seq_one_letter_code
_entity_poly.pdbx_strand_id
1 'polypeptide(L)'
;MTGESLGDVTFGSKTSEYFQREIHLPFFRHHLKGAPDPELPEAYVFETGSNMWKKYDDWPPAEAMAKRLYLRADDALSFDAPSLLEAHDSYAM
;
A
#
# COMPACT_ATOMS: atom_id res chain seq x y z
N MET A 1 19.52 6.88 3.23
CA MET A 1 18.80 6.45 2.01
C MET A 1 17.55 7.32 1.87
N THR A 2 17.27 7.82 0.67
CA THR A 2 16.19 8.78 0.35
C THR A 2 14.82 8.14 0.17
N GLY A 3 14.78 6.82 -0.04
CA GLY A 3 13.55 6.09 -0.35
C GLY A 3 13.04 6.37 -1.77
N GLU A 4 13.90 6.87 -2.68
CA GLU A 4 13.49 7.25 -4.03
C GLU A 4 13.35 6.07 -5.01
N SER A 5 13.82 4.89 -4.63
CA SER A 5 13.73 3.67 -5.43
C SER A 5 13.69 2.42 -4.54
N LEU A 6 13.20 1.32 -5.12
CA LEU A 6 13.23 -0.03 -4.57
C LEU A 6 13.57 -1.02 -5.67
N GLY A 7 14.77 -1.61 -5.62
CA GLY A 7 15.28 -2.42 -6.74
C GLY A 7 15.33 -1.60 -8.02
N ASP A 8 14.75 -2.14 -9.10
CA ASP A 8 14.69 -1.48 -10.41
C ASP A 8 13.57 -0.44 -10.54
N VAL A 9 12.74 -0.27 -9.49
CA VAL A 9 11.61 0.67 -9.50
C VAL A 9 12.05 2.02 -8.94
N THR A 10 11.87 3.08 -9.71
CA THR A 10 12.08 4.47 -9.26
C THR A 10 10.74 5.14 -8.98
N PHE A 11 10.62 5.76 -7.82
CA PHE A 11 9.39 6.42 -7.38
C PHE A 11 9.33 7.91 -7.75
N GLY A 12 10.46 8.52 -8.12
CA GLY A 12 10.53 9.92 -8.54
C GLY A 12 10.34 10.93 -7.40
N SER A 13 10.31 10.47 -6.14
CA SER A 13 10.24 11.32 -4.95
C SER A 13 11.02 10.71 -3.80
N LYS A 14 11.54 11.54 -2.90
CA LYS A 14 12.27 11.09 -1.72
C LYS A 14 11.30 10.69 -0.60
N THR A 15 10.69 9.53 -0.74
CA THR A 15 9.59 9.06 0.14
C THR A 15 9.97 9.05 1.62
N SER A 16 11.23 8.73 1.95
CA SER A 16 11.73 8.72 3.33
C SER A 16 11.81 10.11 3.94
N GLU A 17 12.12 11.15 3.15
CA GLU A 17 12.18 12.52 3.65
C GLU A 17 10.78 13.02 4.04
N TYR A 18 9.77 12.73 3.22
CA TYR A 18 8.37 13.04 3.54
C TYR A 18 7.93 12.33 4.82
N PHE A 19 8.16 11.02 4.91
CA PHE A 19 7.81 10.23 6.09
C PHE A 19 8.43 10.77 7.38
N GLN A 20 9.72 11.12 7.35
CA GLN A 20 10.41 11.66 8.52
C GLN A 20 9.88 13.03 8.93
N ARG A 21 9.63 13.92 7.96
CA ARG A 21 9.28 15.31 8.21
C ARG A 21 7.81 15.54 8.53
N GLU A 22 6.93 14.87 7.82
CA GLU A 22 5.49 15.12 7.85
C GLU A 22 4.74 14.15 8.76
N ILE A 23 5.34 12.99 9.10
CA ILE A 23 4.67 11.94 9.89
C ILE A 23 5.41 11.71 11.22
N HIS A 24 6.68 11.27 11.16
CA HIS A 24 7.44 10.98 12.39
C HIS A 24 7.69 12.22 13.24
N LEU A 25 8.16 13.32 12.64
CA LEU A 25 8.54 14.50 13.40
C LEU A 25 7.35 15.13 14.16
N PRO A 26 6.16 15.34 13.58
CA PRO A 26 4.99 15.84 14.31
C PRO A 26 4.57 14.90 15.44
N PHE A 27 4.52 13.59 15.18
CA PHE A 27 4.22 12.56 16.19
C PHE A 27 5.17 12.67 17.40
N PHE A 28 6.48 12.65 17.16
CA PHE A 28 7.45 12.72 18.25
C PHE A 28 7.47 14.08 18.94
N ARG A 29 7.22 15.19 18.24
CA ARG A 29 7.11 16.51 18.88
C ARG A 29 5.92 16.56 19.85
N HIS A 30 4.78 16.00 19.46
CA HIS A 30 3.62 15.91 20.34
C HIS A 30 3.94 15.08 21.59
N HIS A 31 4.39 13.84 21.41
CA HIS A 31 4.58 12.91 22.53
C HIS A 31 5.83 13.15 23.38
N LEU A 32 6.91 13.72 22.82
CA LEU A 32 8.18 13.89 23.54
C LEU A 32 8.50 15.35 23.92
N LYS A 33 7.80 16.33 23.32
CA LYS A 33 8.10 17.76 23.52
C LYS A 33 6.87 18.59 23.90
N GLY A 34 5.70 17.98 24.08
CA GLY A 34 4.48 18.70 24.47
C GLY A 34 3.97 19.67 23.40
N ALA A 35 4.27 19.41 22.14
CA ALA A 35 3.67 20.16 21.04
C ALA A 35 2.16 19.87 20.92
N PRO A 36 1.37 20.75 20.29
CA PRO A 36 -0.05 20.49 20.01
C PRO A 36 -0.27 19.16 19.28
N ASP A 37 -1.50 18.64 19.37
CA ASP A 37 -1.91 17.45 18.60
C ASP A 37 -1.70 17.72 17.10
N PRO A 38 -0.95 16.87 16.38
CA PRO A 38 -0.69 17.03 14.96
C PRO A 38 -1.88 16.62 14.07
N GLU A 39 -2.99 16.12 14.62
CA GLU A 39 -4.18 15.69 13.87
C GLU A 39 -3.83 14.71 12.75
N LEU A 40 -2.99 13.71 13.07
CA LEU A 40 -2.58 12.70 12.08
C LEU A 40 -3.78 11.80 11.73
N PRO A 41 -4.00 11.48 10.43
CA PRO A 41 -5.01 10.51 10.00
C PRO A 41 -4.73 9.11 10.56
N GLU A 42 -5.71 8.21 10.48
CA GLU A 42 -5.54 6.79 10.86
C GLU A 42 -4.39 6.14 10.08
N ALA A 43 -4.32 6.38 8.77
CA ALA A 43 -3.28 5.80 7.93
C ALA A 43 -2.65 6.79 6.95
N TYR A 44 -1.32 6.75 6.91
CA TYR A 44 -0.52 7.23 5.79
C TYR A 44 -0.05 6.05 4.96
N VAL A 45 -0.34 6.07 3.66
CA VAL A 45 0.07 5.00 2.75
C VAL A 45 0.77 5.61 1.55
N PHE A 46 1.97 5.11 1.25
CA PHE A 46 2.63 5.40 0.00
C PHE A 46 2.12 4.44 -1.07
N GLU A 47 1.34 4.97 -2.02
CA GLU A 47 0.76 4.16 -3.09
C GLU A 47 1.75 3.97 -4.23
N THR A 48 2.20 2.73 -4.43
CA THR A 48 2.99 2.37 -5.60
C THR A 48 2.10 2.35 -6.85
N GLY A 49 2.64 2.81 -7.98
CA GLY A 49 1.89 2.99 -9.23
C GLY A 49 1.51 4.45 -9.47
N SER A 50 0.88 5.12 -8.49
CA SER A 50 0.72 6.59 -8.50
C SER A 50 1.96 7.31 -7.94
N ASN A 51 2.75 6.61 -7.12
CA ASN A 51 3.95 7.10 -6.45
C ASN A 51 3.71 8.33 -5.55
N MET A 52 2.60 8.30 -4.82
CA MET A 52 2.17 9.40 -3.96
C MET A 52 1.87 8.94 -2.54
N TRP A 53 2.18 9.79 -1.57
CA TRP A 53 1.66 9.64 -0.21
C TRP A 53 0.19 10.04 -0.18
N LYS A 54 -0.65 9.16 0.35
CA LYS A 54 -2.06 9.41 0.63
C LYS A 54 -2.36 9.31 2.12
N LYS A 55 -3.38 10.06 2.52
CA LYS A 55 -3.94 10.10 3.86
C LYS A 55 -5.31 9.44 3.81
N TYR A 56 -5.59 8.59 4.78
CA TYR A 56 -6.86 7.89 4.90
C TYR A 56 -7.38 7.98 6.33
N ASP A 57 -8.64 8.39 6.45
CA ASP A 57 -9.31 8.52 7.75
C ASP A 57 -9.68 7.15 8.34
N ASP A 58 -9.85 6.13 7.49
CA ASP A 58 -10.05 4.73 7.85
C ASP A 58 -9.11 3.84 7.00
N TRP A 59 -8.56 2.77 7.59
CA TRP A 59 -7.78 1.79 6.82
C TRP A 59 -8.27 0.34 7.04
N PRO A 60 -8.66 -0.38 5.96
CA PRO A 60 -8.65 0.03 4.55
C PRO A 60 -9.65 1.15 4.25
N PRO A 61 -9.48 1.90 3.14
CA PRO A 61 -10.39 2.99 2.77
C PRO A 61 -11.84 2.48 2.70
N ALA A 62 -12.81 3.29 3.13
CA ALA A 62 -14.21 2.87 3.20
C ALA A 62 -14.80 2.46 1.83
N GLU A 63 -14.28 3.05 0.74
CA GLU A 63 -14.62 2.72 -0.64
C GLU A 63 -13.93 1.46 -1.16
N ALA A 64 -13.01 0.86 -0.40
CA ALA A 64 -12.28 -0.33 -0.82
C ALA A 64 -13.22 -1.53 -0.91
N MET A 65 -13.17 -2.21 -2.05
CA MET A 65 -13.98 -3.40 -2.32
C MET A 65 -13.09 -4.62 -2.47
N ALA A 66 -13.29 -5.60 -1.60
CA ALA A 66 -12.65 -6.90 -1.75
C ALA A 66 -13.12 -7.56 -3.06
N LYS A 67 -12.18 -7.89 -3.93
CA LYS A 67 -12.42 -8.63 -5.17
C LYS A 67 -11.65 -9.93 -5.17
N ARG A 68 -12.28 -11.00 -5.66
CA ARG A 68 -11.63 -12.29 -5.87
C ARG A 68 -10.98 -12.28 -7.25
N LEU A 69 -9.68 -12.52 -7.29
CA LEU A 69 -8.93 -12.76 -8.52
C LEU A 69 -8.68 -14.27 -8.60
N TYR A 70 -9.37 -14.94 -9.53
CA TYR A 70 -9.35 -16.39 -9.68
C TYR A 70 -8.28 -16.83 -10.67
N LEU A 71 -7.64 -17.95 -10.36
CA LEU A 71 -6.78 -18.68 -11.30
C LEU A 71 -7.62 -19.21 -12.47
N ARG A 72 -7.03 -19.23 -13.67
CA ARG A 72 -7.61 -19.77 -14.89
C ARG A 72 -6.58 -20.66 -15.59
N ALA A 73 -7.08 -21.53 -16.46
CA ALA A 73 -6.24 -22.28 -17.38
C ALA A 73 -5.36 -21.32 -18.21
N ASP A 74 -4.28 -21.86 -18.75
CA ASP A 74 -3.31 -21.13 -19.59
C ASP A 74 -2.63 -19.97 -18.83
N ASP A 75 -2.27 -20.21 -17.56
CA ASP A 75 -1.56 -19.25 -16.69
C ASP A 75 -2.27 -17.89 -16.53
N ALA A 76 -3.60 -17.87 -16.70
CA ALA A 76 -4.38 -16.65 -16.70
C ALA A 76 -5.03 -16.34 -15.34
N LEU A 77 -5.46 -15.10 -15.18
CA LEU A 77 -6.21 -14.61 -14.02
C LEU A 77 -7.49 -13.92 -14.49
N SER A 78 -8.59 -14.10 -13.76
CA SER A 78 -9.85 -13.40 -14.04
C SER A 78 -10.62 -13.08 -12.76
N PHE A 79 -11.43 -12.01 -12.79
CA PHE A 79 -12.36 -11.68 -11.72
C PHE A 79 -13.66 -12.50 -11.78
N ASP A 80 -13.93 -13.18 -12.88
CA ASP A 80 -15.08 -14.07 -13.01
C ASP A 80 -14.81 -15.38 -12.26
N ALA A 81 -15.81 -15.90 -11.56
CA ALA A 81 -15.69 -17.19 -10.90
C ALA A 81 -15.54 -18.33 -11.93
N PRO A 82 -14.69 -19.34 -11.68
CA PRO A 82 -14.61 -20.52 -12.53
C PRO A 82 -15.92 -21.32 -12.47
N SER A 83 -16.31 -21.92 -13.60
CA SER A 83 -17.51 -22.76 -13.70
C SER A 83 -17.23 -24.26 -13.58
N LEU A 84 -15.95 -24.65 -13.56
CA LEU A 84 -15.52 -26.05 -13.45
C LEU A 84 -15.50 -26.48 -11.97
N LEU A 85 -16.01 -27.69 -11.70
CA LEU A 85 -16.02 -28.28 -10.35
C LEU A 85 -14.62 -28.78 -9.93
N GLU A 86 -13.82 -29.25 -10.88
CA GLU A 86 -12.45 -29.70 -10.66
C GLU A 86 -11.53 -29.08 -11.72
N ALA A 87 -10.54 -28.30 -11.26
CA ALA A 87 -9.47 -27.73 -12.06
C ALA A 87 -8.28 -27.46 -11.13
N HIS A 88 -7.07 -27.75 -11.58
CA HIS A 88 -5.84 -27.55 -10.82
C HIS A 88 -4.63 -27.40 -11.74
N ASP A 89 -3.60 -26.73 -11.25
CA ASP A 89 -2.26 -26.76 -11.82
C ASP A 89 -1.40 -27.75 -11.03
N SER A 90 -0.50 -28.46 -11.72
CA SER A 90 0.44 -29.40 -11.10
C SER A 90 1.87 -29.09 -11.52
N TYR A 91 2.81 -29.15 -10.58
CA TYR A 91 4.23 -28.94 -10.84
C TYR A 91 5.05 -30.14 -10.34
N ALA A 92 6.03 -30.58 -11.12
CA ALA A 92 6.98 -31.61 -10.71
C ALA A 92 8.29 -30.94 -10.27
N MET A 93 8.83 -31.37 -9.13
CA MET A 93 10.15 -30.95 -8.64
C MET A 93 11.29 -31.68 -9.36
#